data_AF-A0A9J6F8I6-F1
#
_entry.id   AF-A0A9J6F8I6-F1
#
_cell.length_a   1.000
_cell.length_b   1.000
_cell.length_c   1.000
_cell.angle_alpha   90.00
_cell.angle_beta   90.00
_cell.angle_gamma   90.00
#
_symmetry.space_group_name_H-M   'P 1'
#
loop_
_entity.id
_entity.type
_entity.pdbx_description
1 polymer ?
#
loop_
_entity_poly.entity_id
_entity_poly.type
_entity_poly.pdbx_seq_one_letter_code
_entity_poly.pdbx_strand_id
1 'polypeptide(L)'
;MANNQNNVGITLEKSYLCLKVLRKLVVHGFKEPMRVPEATMFLTLVFQWMKPMLECRKTLKCINPNLRMICEKYVVLFTKVLHDVLELHPFSYISFIKPSLETAVSLCFTEAGEGLLFERFIVQSLNLIKAIVSCAEYSPSKIPDDVQDPATMEAAQIKMTFFTYATVTEMCRRLVLHYFLLTEEELATWDNDPEGFASDGGGEAWKFCLRQCSEVLFLTIFHEFRETLAPLLLEMIQGIQPAEGSISFQAMLNRDAVYTAVGLAAFDLHDELDFDNWFLHVLIPELKVSEPRYRIVRRRVAWLIGQWVGVKMSPELRPVLYKTLIDSLSPSEDLVVRLTAAGAVKADILCAALLF
;
A
#
# COMPACT_ATOMS: atom_id res chain seq x y z
N MET A 1 16.94 4.89 -40.39
CA MET A 1 16.12 4.61 -39.18
C MET A 1 16.86 4.96 -37.87
N ALA A 2 18.10 4.51 -37.67
CA ALA A 2 18.89 4.84 -36.46
C ALA A 2 19.07 6.35 -36.21
N ASN A 3 19.35 7.15 -37.26
CA ASN A 3 19.55 8.60 -37.11
C ASN A 3 18.26 9.34 -36.67
N ASN A 4 17.09 8.90 -37.17
CA ASN A 4 15.79 9.46 -36.77
C ASN A 4 15.43 9.08 -35.34
N GLN A 5 15.71 7.84 -34.91
CA GLN A 5 15.47 7.42 -33.52
C GLN A 5 16.35 8.19 -32.53
N ASN A 6 17.59 8.49 -32.90
CA ASN A 6 18.50 9.29 -32.07
C ASN A 6 18.01 10.74 -31.94
N ASN A 7 17.54 11.35 -33.04
CA ASN A 7 16.95 12.70 -33.02
C ASN A 7 15.66 12.77 -32.17
N VAL A 8 14.81 11.74 -32.24
CA VAL A 8 13.62 11.64 -31.38
C VAL A 8 14.00 11.56 -29.91
N GLY A 9 14.99 10.72 -29.56
CA GLY A 9 15.50 10.62 -28.19
C GLY A 9 15.99 11.96 -27.64
N ILE A 10 16.84 12.66 -28.38
CA ILE A 10 17.36 13.98 -27.99
C ILE A 10 16.22 15.00 -27.81
N THR A 11 15.23 14.99 -28.69
CA THR A 11 14.08 15.90 -28.60
C THR A 11 13.25 15.62 -27.36
N LEU A 12 12.99 14.35 -27.06
CA LEU A 12 12.26 13.92 -25.87
C LEU A 12 13.02 14.24 -24.58
N GLU A 13 14.34 14.16 -24.56
CA GLU A 13 15.14 14.57 -23.40
C GLU A 13 15.06 16.07 -23.14
N LYS A 14 15.09 16.89 -24.21
CA LYS A 14 14.92 18.34 -24.11
C LYS A 14 13.52 18.70 -23.59
N SER A 15 12.47 18.11 -24.13
CA SER A 15 11.11 18.36 -23.63
C SER A 15 10.90 17.82 -22.20
N TYR A 16 11.65 16.79 -21.79
CA TYR A 16 11.61 16.28 -20.42
C TYR A 16 12.21 17.29 -19.43
N LEU A 17 13.28 17.98 -19.84
CA LEU A 17 13.82 19.10 -19.08
C LEU A 17 12.83 20.25 -18.98
N CYS A 18 12.13 20.60 -20.07
CA CYS A 18 11.07 21.60 -20.05
C CYS A 18 9.96 21.20 -19.05
N LEU A 19 9.54 19.94 -19.04
CA LEU A 19 8.56 19.42 -18.08
C LEU A 19 9.02 19.58 -16.62
N LYS A 20 10.31 19.36 -16.32
CA LYS A 20 10.87 19.62 -14.97
C LYS A 20 10.79 21.10 -14.59
N VAL A 21 11.08 21.99 -15.53
CA VAL A 21 10.99 23.45 -15.32
C VAL A 21 9.54 23.85 -15.08
N LEU A 22 8.61 23.39 -15.92
CA LEU A 22 7.17 23.66 -15.77
C LEU A 22 6.64 23.17 -14.41
N ARG A 23 7.04 21.97 -13.97
CA ARG A 23 6.73 21.50 -12.62
C ARG A 23 7.17 22.49 -11.55
N LYS A 24 8.44 22.93 -11.59
CA LYS A 24 8.97 23.87 -10.59
C LYS A 24 8.26 25.22 -10.62
N LEU A 25 7.88 25.69 -11.80
CA LEU A 25 7.15 26.94 -11.99
C LEU A 25 5.73 26.84 -11.42
N VAL A 26 5.00 25.76 -11.70
CA VAL A 26 3.65 25.56 -11.17
C VAL A 26 3.64 25.37 -9.66
N VAL A 27 4.62 24.64 -9.12
CA VAL A 27 4.70 24.35 -7.69
C VAL A 27 5.19 25.56 -6.90
N HIS A 28 6.28 26.23 -7.31
CA HIS A 28 6.90 27.28 -6.48
C HIS A 28 6.76 28.69 -7.05
N GLY A 29 6.33 28.84 -8.30
CA GLY A 29 6.23 30.15 -8.98
C GLY A 29 4.91 30.86 -8.78
N PHE A 30 3.85 30.15 -8.36
CA PHE A 30 2.53 30.73 -8.11
C PHE A 30 2.08 30.46 -6.68
N LYS A 31 1.43 31.46 -6.07
CA LYS A 31 0.81 31.33 -4.75
C LYS A 31 -0.49 30.52 -4.80
N GLU A 32 -1.27 30.70 -5.87
CA GLU A 32 -2.54 29.99 -6.11
C GLU A 32 -2.55 29.50 -7.57
N PRO A 33 -1.95 28.33 -7.87
CA PRO A 33 -1.82 27.84 -9.24
C PRO A 33 -3.14 27.78 -10.02
N MET A 34 -4.26 27.49 -9.35
CA MET A 34 -5.58 27.41 -10.01
C MET A 34 -6.11 28.72 -10.58
N ARG A 35 -5.62 29.86 -10.10
CA ARG A 35 -6.00 31.17 -10.64
C ARG A 35 -5.26 31.50 -11.94
N VAL A 36 -4.29 30.67 -12.34
CA VAL A 36 -3.48 30.85 -13.55
C VAL A 36 -3.93 29.85 -14.61
N PRO A 37 -4.59 30.29 -15.70
CA PRO A 37 -5.13 29.40 -16.73
C PRO A 37 -4.08 28.45 -17.33
N GLU A 38 -2.85 28.92 -17.51
CA GLU A 38 -1.74 28.14 -18.05
C GLU A 38 -1.32 27.00 -17.10
N ALA A 39 -1.36 27.23 -15.79
CA ALA A 39 -1.04 26.21 -14.80
C ALA A 39 -2.13 25.13 -14.76
N THR A 40 -3.40 25.52 -14.79
CA THR A 40 -4.55 24.60 -14.88
C THR A 40 -4.53 23.79 -16.17
N MET A 41 -4.21 24.43 -17.31
CA MET A 41 -4.05 23.76 -18.60
C MET A 41 -2.89 22.75 -18.55
N PHE A 42 -1.75 23.13 -17.98
CA PHE A 42 -0.62 22.23 -17.81
C PHE A 42 -0.97 21.00 -16.98
N LEU A 43 -1.64 21.16 -15.84
CA LEU A 43 -2.09 20.04 -15.01
C LEU A 43 -3.09 19.14 -15.75
N THR A 44 -3.99 19.72 -16.54
CA THR A 44 -4.90 18.96 -17.40
C THR A 44 -4.14 18.12 -18.44
N LEU A 45 -3.11 18.70 -19.08
CA LEU A 45 -2.26 17.99 -20.03
C LEU A 45 -1.49 16.83 -19.38
N VAL A 46 -1.08 16.96 -18.12
CA VAL A 46 -0.41 15.88 -17.37
C VAL A 46 -1.29 14.63 -17.33
N PHE A 47 -2.59 14.75 -17.08
CA PHE A 47 -3.52 13.61 -17.12
C PHE A 47 -3.70 13.06 -18.53
N GLN A 48 -3.87 13.93 -19.53
CA GLN A 48 -4.07 13.52 -20.92
C GLN A 48 -2.90 12.71 -21.48
N TRP A 49 -1.67 13.03 -21.09
CA TRP A 49 -0.46 12.37 -21.59
C TRP A 49 -0.03 11.13 -20.79
N MET A 50 -0.61 10.89 -19.62
CA MET A 50 -0.19 9.79 -18.74
C MET A 50 -0.42 8.42 -19.37
N LYS A 51 -1.66 8.15 -19.82
CA LYS A 51 -2.02 6.86 -20.45
C LYS A 51 -1.34 6.65 -21.80
N PRO A 52 -1.30 7.62 -22.74
CA PRO A 52 -0.54 7.48 -23.98
C PRO A 52 0.95 7.15 -23.76
N MET A 53 1.59 7.72 -22.74
CA MET A 53 2.99 7.41 -22.44
C MET A 53 3.18 5.99 -21.88
N LEU A 54 2.23 5.49 -21.08
CA LEU A 54 2.21 4.10 -20.63
C LEU A 54 2.02 3.12 -21.79
N GLU A 55 1.12 3.42 -22.73
CA GLU A 55 0.90 2.61 -23.94
C GLU A 55 2.13 2.62 -24.85
N CYS A 56 2.73 3.80 -25.05
CA CYS A 56 3.98 3.94 -25.80
C CYS A 56 5.10 3.08 -25.18
N ARG A 57 5.25 3.14 -23.85
CA ARG A 57 6.20 2.31 -23.11
C ARG A 57 5.99 0.81 -23.36
N LYS A 58 4.74 0.33 -23.31
CA LYS A 58 4.39 -1.09 -23.57
C LYS A 58 4.83 -1.52 -24.96
N THR A 59 4.52 -0.73 -25.98
CA THR A 59 4.90 -1.01 -27.38
C THR A 59 6.42 -1.01 -27.58
N LEU A 60 7.14 -0.15 -26.87
CA LEU A 60 8.60 -0.03 -26.98
C LEU A 60 9.39 -1.14 -26.29
N LYS A 61 8.74 -2.02 -25.50
CA LYS A 61 9.39 -3.06 -24.68
C LYS A 61 10.40 -3.91 -25.45
N CYS A 62 10.10 -4.25 -26.71
CA CYS A 62 10.95 -5.10 -27.55
C CYS A 62 11.67 -4.33 -28.67
N ILE A 63 11.44 -3.02 -28.80
CA ILE A 63 11.89 -2.23 -29.96
C ILE A 63 13.06 -1.32 -29.61
N ASN A 64 12.95 -0.54 -28.52
CA ASN A 64 13.97 0.44 -28.15
C ASN A 64 14.01 0.66 -26.63
N PRO A 65 14.96 0.02 -25.92
CA PRO A 65 15.08 0.14 -24.47
C PRO A 65 15.29 1.58 -23.99
N ASN A 66 16.02 2.40 -24.73
CA ASN A 66 16.30 3.79 -24.34
C ASN A 66 15.02 4.65 -24.38
N LEU A 67 14.25 4.57 -25.47
CA LEU A 67 12.98 5.29 -25.57
C LEU A 67 11.97 4.83 -24.51
N ARG A 68 11.95 3.52 -24.19
CA ARG A 68 11.14 2.99 -23.09
C ARG A 68 11.50 3.65 -21.75
N MET A 69 12.79 3.76 -21.42
CA MET A 69 13.25 4.42 -20.20
C MET A 69 12.86 5.91 -20.17
N ILE A 70 12.87 6.58 -21.32
CA ILE A 70 12.39 7.96 -21.42
C ILE A 70 10.89 8.04 -21.09
N CYS A 71 10.05 7.18 -21.67
CA CYS A 71 8.62 7.12 -21.32
C CYS A 71 8.39 6.90 -19.82
N GLU A 72 9.14 5.99 -19.20
CA GLU A 72 9.09 5.76 -17.74
C GLU A 72 9.44 7.03 -16.96
N LYS A 73 10.48 7.77 -17.37
CA LYS A 73 10.85 9.06 -16.77
C LYS A 73 9.72 10.09 -16.87
N TYR A 74 9.05 10.19 -18.02
CA TYR A 74 7.90 11.09 -18.21
C TYR A 74 6.75 10.76 -17.27
N VAL A 75 6.32 9.50 -17.28
CA VAL A 75 5.21 9.02 -16.43
C VAL A 75 5.52 9.28 -14.95
N VAL A 76 6.76 9.02 -14.52
CA VAL A 76 7.23 9.29 -13.16
C VAL A 76 7.25 10.77 -12.82
N LEU A 77 7.52 11.64 -13.80
CA LEU A 77 7.53 13.09 -13.59
C LEU A 77 6.11 13.66 -13.58
N PHE A 78 5.20 13.11 -14.38
CA PHE A 78 3.78 13.46 -14.37
C PHE A 78 3.15 13.22 -13.00
N THR A 79 3.29 12.02 -12.44
CA THR A 79 2.83 11.74 -11.07
C THR A 79 3.50 12.66 -10.04
N LYS A 80 4.79 12.99 -10.23
CA LYS A 80 5.50 13.91 -9.34
C LYS A 80 5.04 15.36 -9.44
N VAL A 81 4.54 15.81 -10.60
CA VAL A 81 3.85 17.10 -10.72
C VAL A 81 2.61 17.09 -9.83
N LEU A 82 1.79 16.04 -9.95
CA LEU A 82 0.54 15.91 -9.20
C LEU A 82 0.78 15.90 -7.68
N HIS A 83 1.75 15.10 -7.23
CA HIS A 83 2.18 15.04 -5.84
C HIS A 83 2.62 16.39 -5.28
N ASP A 84 3.56 17.05 -5.93
CA ASP A 84 4.11 18.31 -5.43
C ASP A 84 3.04 19.42 -5.35
N VAL A 85 2.08 19.45 -6.29
CA VAL A 85 1.00 20.46 -6.26
C VAL A 85 -0.01 20.13 -5.16
N LEU A 86 -0.36 18.85 -4.98
CA LEU A 86 -1.22 18.42 -3.88
C LEU A 86 -0.60 18.76 -2.51
N GLU A 87 0.69 18.45 -2.33
CA GLU A 87 1.40 18.68 -1.07
C GLU A 87 1.55 20.16 -0.73
N LEU A 88 1.91 21.00 -1.71
CA LEU A 88 2.18 22.41 -1.45
C LEU A 88 0.94 23.30 -1.57
N HIS A 89 -0.05 22.91 -2.37
CA HIS A 89 -1.25 23.70 -2.69
C HIS A 89 -2.54 22.86 -2.64
N PRO A 90 -2.88 22.22 -1.50
CA PRO A 90 -4.01 21.29 -1.40
C PRO A 90 -5.34 21.90 -1.87
N PHE A 91 -5.64 23.15 -1.51
CA PHE A 91 -6.87 23.83 -1.96
C PHE A 91 -6.89 24.11 -3.46
N SER A 92 -5.73 24.40 -4.07
CA SER A 92 -5.63 24.52 -5.54
C SER A 92 -5.71 23.17 -6.23
N TYR A 93 -5.62 22.05 -5.51
CA TYR A 93 -5.65 20.73 -6.11
C TYR A 93 -7.07 20.12 -6.16
N ILE A 94 -8.07 20.77 -5.56
CA ILE A 94 -9.43 20.21 -5.38
C ILE A 94 -10.05 19.73 -6.70
N SER A 95 -9.97 20.53 -7.76
CA SER A 95 -10.51 20.17 -9.09
C SER A 95 -9.81 18.97 -9.74
N PHE A 96 -8.62 18.60 -9.25
CA PHE A 96 -7.82 17.48 -9.75
C PHE A 96 -7.91 16.24 -8.87
N ILE A 97 -8.59 16.30 -7.71
CA ILE A 97 -8.82 15.14 -6.84
C ILE A 97 -9.49 14.01 -7.64
N LYS A 98 -10.63 14.29 -8.25
CA LYS A 98 -11.40 13.29 -9.00
C LYS A 98 -10.59 12.70 -10.18
N PRO A 99 -10.01 13.49 -11.10
CA PRO A 99 -9.18 12.96 -12.19
C PRO A 99 -7.99 12.10 -11.70
N SER A 100 -7.36 12.49 -10.59
CA SER A 100 -6.28 11.72 -9.97
C SER A 100 -6.74 10.38 -9.44
N LEU A 101 -7.86 10.37 -8.71
CA LEU A 101 -8.45 9.14 -8.19
C LEU A 101 -8.91 8.23 -9.33
N GLU A 102 -9.64 8.75 -10.31
CA GLU A 102 -10.08 7.99 -11.49
C GLU A 102 -8.90 7.37 -12.24
N THR A 103 -7.84 8.14 -12.50
CA THR A 103 -6.65 7.64 -13.20
C THR A 103 -5.90 6.60 -12.39
N ALA A 104 -5.56 6.91 -11.14
CA ALA A 104 -4.75 6.04 -10.29
C ALA A 104 -5.50 4.74 -9.95
N VAL A 105 -6.79 4.83 -9.62
CA VAL A 105 -7.59 3.67 -9.21
C VAL A 105 -7.95 2.79 -10.39
N SER A 106 -8.34 3.39 -11.53
CA SER A 106 -8.60 2.61 -12.75
C SER A 106 -7.36 1.82 -13.16
N LEU A 107 -6.19 2.46 -13.19
CA LEU A 107 -4.95 1.78 -13.59
C LEU A 107 -4.50 0.74 -12.55
N CYS A 108 -4.51 1.06 -11.25
CA CYS A 108 -3.90 0.18 -10.24
C CYS A 108 -4.82 -0.93 -9.72
N PHE A 109 -6.14 -0.80 -9.82
CA PHE A 109 -7.09 -1.74 -9.21
C PHE A 109 -8.03 -2.43 -10.20
N THR A 110 -8.00 -2.05 -11.49
CA THR A 110 -8.83 -2.68 -12.54
C THR A 110 -7.97 -3.24 -13.67
N GLU A 111 -8.59 -4.01 -14.56
CA GLU A 111 -7.93 -4.59 -15.75
C GLU A 111 -7.33 -3.51 -16.69
N ALA A 112 -7.76 -2.25 -16.56
CA ALA A 112 -7.29 -1.15 -17.41
C ALA A 112 -5.76 -0.91 -17.33
N GLY A 113 -5.11 -1.29 -16.23
CA GLY A 113 -3.66 -1.17 -16.07
C GLY A 113 -2.86 -2.38 -16.57
N GLU A 114 -3.49 -3.48 -16.95
CA GLU A 114 -2.79 -4.74 -17.18
C GLU A 114 -1.73 -4.65 -18.29
N GLY A 115 -0.50 -5.02 -17.93
CA GLY A 115 0.67 -4.94 -18.81
C GLY A 115 1.17 -3.52 -19.13
N LEU A 116 0.55 -2.47 -18.58
CA LEU A 116 1.01 -1.08 -18.72
C LEU A 116 1.95 -0.67 -17.59
N LEU A 117 1.64 -1.11 -16.36
CA LEU A 117 2.26 -0.59 -15.15
C LEU A 117 3.70 -1.08 -14.96
N PHE A 118 4.40 -0.38 -14.07
CA PHE A 118 5.69 -0.76 -13.53
C PHE A 118 5.78 -0.23 -12.10
N GLU A 119 6.60 -0.87 -11.28
CA GLU A 119 6.62 -0.69 -9.83
C GLU A 119 6.62 0.78 -9.40
N ARG A 120 7.55 1.58 -9.94
CA ARG A 120 7.69 2.99 -9.58
C ARG A 120 6.43 3.82 -9.90
N PHE A 121 5.71 3.53 -10.98
CA PHE A 121 4.44 4.20 -11.28
C PHE A 121 3.35 3.79 -10.30
N ILE A 122 3.29 2.49 -9.96
CA ILE A 122 2.33 1.97 -8.99
C ILE A 122 2.56 2.66 -7.64
N VAL A 123 3.77 2.63 -7.12
CA VAL A 123 4.15 3.29 -5.85
C VAL A 123 3.72 4.76 -5.84
N GLN A 124 4.01 5.50 -6.91
CA GLN A 124 3.61 6.91 -6.99
C GLN A 124 2.09 7.09 -7.05
N SER A 125 1.37 6.19 -7.74
CA SER A 125 -0.09 6.25 -7.82
C SER A 125 -0.75 5.91 -6.49
N LEU A 126 -0.29 4.87 -5.79
CA LEU A 126 -0.76 4.50 -4.46
C LEU A 126 -0.49 5.63 -3.45
N ASN A 127 0.70 6.24 -3.51
CA ASN A 127 1.02 7.39 -2.67
C ASN A 127 0.13 8.60 -2.99
N LEU A 128 -0.29 8.79 -4.25
CA LEU A 128 -1.17 9.90 -4.62
C LEU A 128 -2.55 9.70 -4.02
N ILE A 129 -3.08 8.47 -4.11
CA ILE A 129 -4.35 8.10 -3.46
C ILE A 129 -4.24 8.32 -1.95
N LYS A 130 -3.16 7.82 -1.31
CA LYS A 130 -2.91 8.04 0.12
C LYS A 130 -2.93 9.52 0.48
N ALA A 131 -2.19 10.35 -0.26
CA ALA A 131 -2.07 11.77 0.01
C ALA A 131 -3.44 12.48 -0.07
N ILE A 132 -4.29 12.10 -1.03
CA ILE A 132 -5.66 12.61 -1.14
C ILE A 132 -6.53 12.15 0.03
N VAL A 133 -6.49 10.86 0.38
CA VAL A 133 -7.35 10.31 1.45
C VAL A 133 -6.99 10.92 2.81
N SER A 134 -5.69 11.01 3.12
CA SER A 134 -5.16 11.48 4.41
C SER A 134 -4.91 13.00 4.51
N CYS A 135 -5.30 13.78 3.50
CA CYS A 135 -5.12 15.23 3.52
C CYS A 135 -6.02 15.87 4.59
N ALA A 136 -5.40 16.56 5.54
CA ALA A 136 -6.09 17.20 6.66
C ALA A 136 -7.03 18.32 6.16
N GLU A 137 -6.60 19.07 5.13
CA GLU A 137 -7.36 20.15 4.51
C GLU A 137 -8.65 19.67 3.81
N TYR A 138 -8.77 18.37 3.52
CA TYR A 138 -9.95 17.76 2.90
C TYR A 138 -10.87 17.05 3.89
N SER A 139 -10.56 17.15 5.18
CA SER A 139 -11.30 16.48 6.25
C SER A 139 -12.08 17.52 7.06
N PRO A 140 -13.43 17.53 6.99
CA PRO A 140 -14.24 18.44 7.78
C PRO A 140 -14.03 18.24 9.28
N SER A 141 -14.15 19.31 10.06
CA SER A 141 -14.08 19.27 11.51
C SER A 141 -15.18 18.37 12.07
N LYS A 142 -14.81 17.53 13.03
CA LYS A 142 -15.76 16.69 13.79
C LYS A 142 -16.43 17.46 14.93
N ILE A 143 -16.04 18.71 15.15
CA ILE A 143 -16.55 19.55 16.25
C ILE A 143 -17.90 20.16 15.83
N PRO A 144 -18.98 19.95 16.61
CA PRO A 144 -20.26 20.61 16.36
C PRO A 144 -20.10 22.14 16.34
N ASP A 145 -20.80 22.81 15.42
CA ASP A 145 -20.85 24.28 15.25
C ASP A 145 -19.56 24.97 14.76
N ASP A 146 -18.54 24.21 14.34
CA ASP A 146 -17.33 24.77 13.74
C ASP A 146 -17.58 25.22 12.29
N VAL A 147 -17.13 26.43 11.94
CA VAL A 147 -17.33 27.00 10.60
C VAL A 147 -16.43 26.27 9.60
N GLN A 148 -17.06 25.46 8.73
CA GLN A 148 -16.34 24.70 7.72
C GLN A 148 -15.98 25.56 6.51
N ASP A 149 -14.72 25.49 6.07
CA ASP A 149 -14.29 26.08 4.80
C ASP A 149 -15.06 25.44 3.63
N PRO A 150 -15.74 26.20 2.77
CA PRO A 150 -16.42 25.68 1.59
C PRO A 150 -15.52 24.80 0.71
N ALA A 151 -14.21 25.12 0.60
CA ALA A 151 -13.26 24.34 -0.17
C ALA A 151 -13.00 22.95 0.46
N THR A 152 -12.89 22.88 1.78
CA THR A 152 -12.78 21.60 2.51
C THR A 152 -14.02 20.74 2.32
N MET A 153 -15.21 21.36 2.36
CA MET A 153 -16.47 20.64 2.13
C MET A 153 -16.59 20.11 0.69
N GLU A 154 -16.16 20.88 -0.30
CA GLU A 154 -16.11 20.44 -1.69
C GLU A 154 -15.17 19.23 -1.87
N ALA A 155 -13.95 19.30 -1.31
CA ALA A 155 -12.99 18.21 -1.36
C ALA A 155 -13.53 16.93 -0.68
N ALA A 156 -14.15 17.07 0.49
CA ALA A 156 -14.78 15.98 1.22
C ALA A 156 -15.93 15.34 0.40
N GLN A 157 -16.76 16.16 -0.24
CA GLN A 157 -17.84 15.68 -1.12
C GLN A 157 -17.29 14.91 -2.32
N ILE A 158 -16.20 15.38 -2.94
CA ILE A 158 -15.55 14.67 -4.05
C ILE A 158 -15.01 13.32 -3.56
N LYS A 159 -14.32 13.27 -2.41
CA LYS A 159 -13.84 12.02 -1.79
C LYS A 159 -15.00 11.04 -1.60
N MET A 160 -16.07 11.46 -0.92
CA MET A 160 -17.20 10.57 -0.58
C MET A 160 -17.99 10.11 -1.81
N THR A 161 -18.07 10.95 -2.85
CA THR A 161 -18.69 10.56 -4.12
C THR A 161 -17.87 9.52 -4.87
N PHE A 162 -16.54 9.60 -4.79
CA PHE A 162 -15.63 8.67 -5.46
C PHE A 162 -15.50 7.33 -4.71
N PHE A 163 -15.27 7.39 -3.40
CA PHE A 163 -15.06 6.23 -2.52
C PHE A 163 -16.39 5.60 -2.10
N THR A 164 -17.13 5.11 -3.10
CA THR A 164 -18.33 4.29 -2.86
C THR A 164 -17.96 2.96 -2.21
N TYR A 165 -18.95 2.29 -1.61
CA TYR A 165 -18.80 0.92 -1.09
C TYR A 165 -18.13 -0.02 -2.10
N ALA A 166 -18.55 -0.01 -3.37
CA ALA A 166 -17.99 -0.86 -4.41
C ALA A 166 -16.51 -0.54 -4.68
N THR A 167 -16.18 0.75 -4.79
CA THR A 167 -14.79 1.22 -5.00
C THR A 167 -13.89 0.78 -3.86
N VAL A 168 -14.29 1.06 -2.61
CA VAL A 168 -13.47 0.83 -1.42
C VAL A 168 -13.27 -0.67 -1.17
N THR A 169 -14.33 -1.47 -1.31
CA THR A 169 -14.22 -2.93 -1.12
C THR A 169 -13.38 -3.59 -2.21
N GLU A 170 -13.47 -3.16 -3.46
CA GLU A 170 -12.62 -3.68 -4.54
C GLU A 170 -11.15 -3.30 -4.36
N MET A 171 -10.86 -2.05 -3.99
CA MET A 171 -9.51 -1.62 -3.66
C MET A 171 -8.92 -2.46 -2.53
N CYS A 172 -9.68 -2.70 -1.45
CA CYS A 172 -9.25 -3.54 -0.34
C CYS A 172 -8.97 -4.98 -0.79
N ARG A 173 -9.88 -5.61 -1.56
CA ARG A 173 -9.67 -6.97 -2.08
C ARG A 173 -8.41 -7.07 -2.91
N ARG A 174 -8.16 -6.12 -3.79
CA ARG A 174 -6.96 -6.10 -4.64
C ARG A 174 -5.68 -5.83 -3.83
N LEU A 175 -5.71 -4.92 -2.85
CA LEU A 175 -4.56 -4.71 -1.95
C LEU A 175 -4.16 -6.01 -1.25
N VAL A 176 -5.14 -6.71 -0.66
CA VAL A 176 -4.87 -7.95 0.07
C VAL A 176 -4.52 -9.09 -0.89
N LEU A 177 -5.39 -9.42 -1.85
CA LEU A 177 -5.27 -10.65 -2.64
C LEU A 177 -4.39 -10.50 -3.89
N HIS A 178 -3.80 -9.32 -4.13
CA HIS A 178 -2.85 -9.12 -5.22
C HIS A 178 -1.55 -8.46 -4.74
N TYR A 179 -1.62 -7.32 -4.05
CA TYR A 179 -0.42 -6.57 -3.66
C TYR A 179 0.30 -7.11 -2.41
N PHE A 180 -0.38 -7.83 -1.52
CA PHE A 180 0.24 -8.43 -0.33
C PHE A 180 0.78 -9.83 -0.55
N LEU A 181 0.47 -10.47 -1.68
CA LEU A 181 0.99 -11.81 -1.96
C LEU A 181 2.52 -11.76 -2.08
N LEU A 182 3.20 -12.66 -1.39
CA LEU A 182 4.64 -12.85 -1.57
C LEU A 182 4.93 -13.26 -3.02
N THR A 183 5.83 -12.53 -3.64
CA THR A 183 6.30 -12.79 -5.00
C THR A 183 7.35 -13.90 -5.02
N GLU A 184 7.58 -14.48 -6.20
CA GLU A 184 8.66 -15.46 -6.39
C GLU A 184 10.04 -14.86 -6.08
N GLU A 185 10.25 -13.57 -6.37
CA GLU A 185 11.49 -12.86 -6.07
C GLU A 185 11.69 -12.73 -4.55
N GLU A 186 10.67 -12.32 -3.80
CA GLU A 186 10.71 -12.24 -2.34
C GLU A 186 10.98 -13.60 -1.69
N LEU A 187 10.37 -14.67 -2.20
CA LEU A 187 10.61 -16.03 -1.71
C LEU A 187 12.03 -16.50 -2.05
N ALA A 188 12.55 -16.14 -3.23
CA ALA A 188 13.94 -16.40 -3.57
C ALA A 188 14.89 -15.62 -2.66
N THR A 189 14.58 -14.38 -2.28
CA THR A 189 15.35 -13.64 -1.28
C THR A 189 15.29 -14.33 0.08
N TRP A 190 14.13 -14.79 0.52
CA TRP A 190 14.01 -15.57 1.77
C TRP A 190 14.95 -16.78 1.75
N ASP A 191 14.98 -17.55 0.66
CA ASP A 191 15.79 -18.76 0.58
C ASP A 191 17.30 -18.49 0.50
N ASN A 192 17.71 -17.41 -0.18
CA ASN A 192 19.13 -17.10 -0.41
C ASN A 192 19.75 -16.18 0.66
N ASP A 193 18.96 -15.27 1.23
CA ASP A 193 19.35 -14.30 2.24
C ASP A 193 18.20 -14.09 3.27
N PRO A 194 17.95 -15.08 4.15
CA PRO A 194 16.87 -15.03 5.12
C PRO A 194 16.98 -13.85 6.11
N GLU A 195 18.20 -13.42 6.47
CA GLU A 195 18.40 -12.26 7.33
C GLU A 195 18.06 -10.96 6.59
N GLY A 196 18.48 -10.83 5.32
CA GLY A 196 18.10 -9.70 4.46
C GLY A 196 16.59 -9.62 4.24
N PHE A 197 15.92 -10.76 4.05
CA PHE A 197 14.46 -10.83 3.94
C PHE A 197 13.74 -10.44 5.25
N ALA A 198 14.28 -10.85 6.41
CA ALA A 198 13.71 -10.53 7.72
C ALA A 198 13.98 -9.08 8.18
N SER A 199 14.89 -8.37 7.50
CA SER A 199 15.22 -6.99 7.83
C SER A 199 14.09 -6.04 7.40
N ASP A 200 13.47 -5.36 8.36
CA ASP A 200 12.48 -4.34 8.05
C ASP A 200 13.14 -3.12 7.39
N GLY A 201 12.69 -2.80 6.17
CA GLY A 201 12.96 -1.51 5.53
C GLY A 201 12.34 -0.38 6.35
N GLY A 202 13.05 0.12 7.36
CA GLY A 202 12.56 1.13 8.27
C GLY A 202 12.37 2.52 7.64
N GLY A 203 11.67 3.40 8.38
CA GLY A 203 11.53 4.81 8.03
C GLY A 203 10.56 5.07 6.88
N GLU A 204 10.99 5.86 5.89
CA GLU A 204 10.14 6.30 4.78
C GLU A 204 10.18 5.37 3.54
N ALA A 205 10.53 4.09 3.73
CA ALA A 205 10.64 3.12 2.64
C ALA A 205 9.35 3.00 1.81
N TRP A 206 8.18 3.21 2.42
CA TRP A 206 6.86 3.25 1.76
C TRP A 206 6.77 4.25 0.60
N LYS A 207 7.62 5.28 0.55
CA LYS A 207 7.66 6.24 -0.57
C LYS A 207 8.24 5.62 -1.85
N PHE A 208 8.94 4.50 -1.74
CA PHE A 208 9.74 3.94 -2.84
C PHE A 208 9.52 2.44 -3.07
N CYS A 209 9.18 1.67 -2.03
CA CYS A 209 9.04 0.23 -2.09
C CYS A 209 7.56 -0.17 -2.18
N LEU A 210 7.22 -1.03 -3.15
CA LEU A 210 5.83 -1.39 -3.43
C LEU A 210 5.12 -2.07 -2.26
N ARG A 211 5.79 -2.99 -1.56
CA ARG A 211 5.22 -3.72 -0.43
C ARG A 211 4.81 -2.76 0.69
N GLN A 212 5.73 -1.95 1.18
CA GLN A 212 5.44 -0.97 2.24
C GLN A 212 4.43 0.09 1.77
N CYS A 213 4.49 0.50 0.49
CA CYS A 213 3.55 1.47 -0.08
C CYS A 213 2.10 0.93 -0.08
N SER A 214 1.89 -0.32 -0.49
CA SER A 214 0.56 -0.93 -0.52
C SER A 214 0.02 -1.15 0.91
N GLU A 215 0.87 -1.54 1.85
CA GLU A 215 0.51 -1.69 3.26
C GLU A 215 0.08 -0.36 3.91
N VAL A 216 0.82 0.71 3.66
CA VAL A 216 0.48 2.04 4.16
C VAL A 216 -0.80 2.57 3.51
N LEU A 217 -1.01 2.34 2.21
CA LEU A 217 -2.27 2.71 1.56
C LEU A 217 -3.45 1.92 2.15
N PHE A 218 -3.29 0.60 2.33
CA PHE A 218 -4.29 -0.25 2.96
C PHE A 218 -4.70 0.30 4.33
N LEU A 219 -3.73 0.58 5.20
CA LEU A 219 -4.01 1.18 6.52
C LEU A 219 -4.74 2.52 6.41
N THR A 220 -4.31 3.38 5.47
CA THR A 220 -4.91 4.70 5.27
C THR A 220 -6.39 4.59 4.86
N ILE A 221 -6.72 3.70 3.92
CA ILE A 221 -8.12 3.49 3.51
C ILE A 221 -8.93 2.75 4.58
N PHE A 222 -8.31 1.83 5.31
CA PHE A 222 -8.97 1.07 6.36
C PHE A 222 -9.40 1.98 7.51
N HIS A 223 -8.52 2.89 7.92
CA HIS A 223 -8.83 3.87 8.95
C HIS A 223 -9.97 4.82 8.53
N GLU A 224 -9.92 5.34 7.30
CA GLU A 224 -10.96 6.26 6.77
C GLU A 224 -12.32 5.57 6.59
N PHE A 225 -12.33 4.30 6.15
CA PHE A 225 -13.55 3.57 5.79
C PHE A 225 -13.78 2.32 6.65
N ARG A 226 -13.40 2.38 7.93
CA ARG A 226 -13.43 1.27 8.90
C ARG A 226 -14.77 0.54 8.91
N GLU A 227 -15.87 1.28 8.97
CA GLU A 227 -17.23 0.70 9.06
C GLU A 227 -17.57 -0.20 7.86
N THR A 228 -17.01 0.12 6.69
CA THR A 228 -17.17 -0.69 5.47
C THR A 228 -16.17 -1.83 5.41
N LEU A 229 -14.92 -1.58 5.81
CA LEU A 229 -13.82 -2.51 5.59
C LEU A 229 -13.60 -3.55 6.71
N ALA A 230 -14.00 -3.27 7.94
CA ALA A 230 -13.92 -4.24 9.03
C ALA A 230 -14.76 -5.50 8.76
N PRO A 231 -16.05 -5.41 8.37
CA PRO A 231 -16.84 -6.59 8.02
C PRO A 231 -16.24 -7.39 6.84
N LEU A 232 -15.73 -6.70 5.82
CA LEU A 232 -15.08 -7.34 4.67
C LEU A 232 -13.84 -8.13 5.09
N LEU A 233 -13.02 -7.58 5.99
CA LEU A 233 -11.81 -8.26 6.45
C LEU A 233 -12.15 -9.48 7.32
N LEU A 234 -13.21 -9.40 8.13
CA LEU A 234 -13.73 -10.55 8.87
C LEU A 234 -14.25 -11.65 7.93
N GLU A 235 -14.92 -11.30 6.83
CA GLU A 235 -15.33 -12.25 5.78
C GLU A 235 -14.10 -12.92 5.15
N MET A 236 -13.03 -12.17 4.87
CA MET A 236 -11.78 -12.74 4.35
C MET A 236 -11.14 -13.74 5.32
N ILE A 237 -11.16 -13.47 6.64
CA ILE A 237 -10.67 -14.40 7.67
C ILE A 237 -11.48 -15.71 7.65
N GLN A 238 -12.80 -15.62 7.46
CA GLN A 238 -13.66 -16.80 7.36
C GLN A 238 -13.38 -17.59 6.07
N GLY A 239 -13.07 -16.91 4.97
CA GLY A 239 -12.76 -17.54 3.68
C GLY A 239 -11.43 -18.32 3.65
N ILE A 240 -10.50 -18.06 4.58
CA ILE A 240 -9.19 -18.73 4.63
C ILE A 240 -9.10 -19.87 5.66
N GLN A 241 -10.20 -20.23 6.32
CA GLN A 241 -10.22 -21.29 7.34
C GLN A 241 -9.70 -22.64 6.81
N PRO A 242 -9.06 -23.48 7.64
CA PRO A 242 -8.57 -24.79 7.23
C PRO A 242 -9.67 -25.68 6.67
N ALA A 243 -9.62 -25.93 5.36
CA ALA A 243 -10.33 -27.06 4.76
C ALA A 243 -9.60 -28.36 5.13
N GLU A 244 -10.34 -29.45 5.30
CA GLU A 244 -9.77 -30.77 5.58
C GLU A 244 -8.84 -31.20 4.43
N GLY A 245 -7.54 -31.37 4.70
CA GLY A 245 -6.54 -31.85 3.74
C GLY A 245 -5.30 -30.96 3.61
N SER A 246 -4.48 -31.24 2.59
CA SER A 246 -3.32 -30.41 2.26
C SER A 246 -3.78 -29.11 1.58
N ILE A 247 -3.23 -27.98 2.03
CA ILE A 247 -3.54 -26.68 1.44
C ILE A 247 -2.67 -26.42 0.20
N SER A 248 -3.23 -25.75 -0.80
CA SER A 248 -2.48 -25.36 -1.99
C SER A 248 -1.47 -24.24 -1.68
N PHE A 249 -0.45 -24.09 -2.53
CA PHE A 249 0.51 -23.00 -2.38
C PHE A 249 -0.15 -21.62 -2.45
N GLN A 250 -1.10 -21.43 -3.37
CA GLN A 250 -1.88 -20.19 -3.47
C GLN A 250 -2.70 -19.93 -2.20
N ALA A 251 -3.26 -20.97 -1.57
CA ALA A 251 -3.99 -20.83 -0.31
C ALA A 251 -3.07 -20.37 0.84
N MET A 252 -1.81 -20.83 0.87
CA MET A 252 -0.81 -20.33 1.82
C MET A 252 -0.50 -18.84 1.60
N LEU A 253 -0.33 -18.40 0.35
CA LEU A 253 -0.09 -16.99 0.03
C LEU A 253 -1.29 -16.11 0.39
N ASN A 254 -2.50 -16.58 0.10
CA ASN A 254 -3.73 -15.86 0.47
C ASN A 254 -3.87 -15.73 2.00
N ARG A 255 -3.52 -16.77 2.75
CA ARG A 255 -3.47 -16.71 4.22
C ARG A 255 -2.45 -15.70 4.72
N ASP A 256 -1.23 -15.72 4.19
CA ASP A 256 -0.20 -14.73 4.53
C ASP A 256 -0.72 -13.30 4.30
N ALA A 257 -1.34 -13.05 3.14
CA ALA A 257 -1.86 -11.75 2.80
C ALA A 257 -3.02 -11.30 3.71
N VAL A 258 -4.00 -12.17 3.99
CA VAL A 258 -5.12 -11.83 4.87
C VAL A 258 -4.62 -11.58 6.29
N TYR A 259 -3.73 -12.42 6.82
CA TYR A 259 -3.12 -12.19 8.14
C TYR A 259 -2.23 -10.93 8.15
N THR A 260 -1.62 -10.56 7.03
CA THR A 260 -0.93 -9.26 6.90
C THR A 260 -1.91 -8.12 7.13
N ALA A 261 -3.04 -8.13 6.41
CA ALA A 261 -4.08 -7.11 6.53
C ALA A 261 -4.65 -6.99 7.95
N VAL A 262 -4.92 -8.14 8.60
CA VAL A 262 -5.44 -8.19 9.98
C VAL A 262 -4.41 -7.72 11.00
N GLY A 263 -3.13 -8.01 10.80
CA GLY A 263 -2.07 -7.52 11.68
C GLY A 263 -1.84 -6.04 11.54
N LEU A 264 -1.87 -5.50 10.31
CA LEU A 264 -1.79 -4.06 10.08
C LEU A 264 -2.97 -3.33 10.75
N ALA A 265 -4.20 -3.79 10.51
CA ALA A 265 -5.42 -3.18 11.02
C ALA A 265 -5.75 -3.52 12.48
N ALA A 266 -4.79 -4.01 13.28
CA ALA A 266 -5.06 -4.47 14.64
C ALA A 266 -5.74 -3.39 15.52
N PHE A 267 -5.26 -2.15 15.46
CA PHE A 267 -5.85 -1.02 16.20
C PHE A 267 -7.29 -0.71 15.76
N ASP A 268 -7.61 -0.82 14.48
CA ASP A 268 -8.96 -0.53 14.00
C ASP A 268 -9.92 -1.73 14.20
N LEU A 269 -9.40 -2.96 14.29
CA LEU A 269 -10.19 -4.20 14.35
C LEU A 269 -10.38 -4.77 15.76
N HIS A 270 -9.65 -4.27 16.77
CA HIS A 270 -9.62 -4.88 18.12
C HIS A 270 -10.99 -5.04 18.81
N ASP A 271 -11.97 -4.22 18.47
CA ASP A 271 -13.34 -4.32 19.02
C ASP A 271 -14.22 -5.32 18.27
N GLU A 272 -13.90 -5.65 17.02
CA GLU A 272 -14.69 -6.52 16.15
C GLU A 272 -14.20 -7.98 16.14
N LEU A 273 -12.95 -8.21 16.54
CA LEU A 273 -12.32 -9.53 16.56
C LEU A 273 -11.94 -9.95 17.99
N ASP A 274 -12.49 -11.08 18.45
CA ASP A 274 -12.06 -11.74 19.68
C ASP A 274 -10.69 -12.39 19.48
N PHE A 275 -9.64 -11.60 19.70
CA PHE A 275 -8.27 -12.04 19.50
C PHE A 275 -7.85 -13.16 20.45
N ASP A 276 -8.34 -13.16 21.69
CA ASP A 276 -7.98 -14.18 22.68
C ASP A 276 -8.46 -15.56 22.24
N ASN A 277 -9.73 -15.65 21.84
CA ASN A 277 -10.31 -16.88 21.30
C ASN A 277 -9.64 -17.28 19.98
N TRP A 278 -9.41 -16.32 19.08
CA TRP A 278 -8.75 -16.58 17.80
C TRP A 278 -7.30 -17.07 17.96
N PHE A 279 -6.56 -16.48 18.91
CA PHE A 279 -5.21 -16.88 19.27
C PHE A 279 -5.16 -18.34 19.73
N LEU A 280 -6.03 -18.71 20.68
CA LEU A 280 -6.06 -20.05 21.25
C LEU A 280 -6.49 -21.13 20.25
N HIS A 281 -7.53 -20.83 19.46
CA HIS A 281 -8.23 -21.85 18.67
C HIS A 281 -7.84 -21.88 17.19
N VAL A 282 -7.17 -20.84 16.67
CA VAL A 282 -6.74 -20.78 15.27
C VAL A 282 -5.24 -20.56 15.15
N LEU A 283 -4.69 -19.50 15.76
CA LEU A 283 -3.29 -19.12 15.55
C LEU A 283 -2.29 -20.14 16.16
N ILE A 284 -2.56 -20.65 17.36
CA ILE A 284 -1.71 -21.69 17.97
C ILE A 284 -1.70 -22.98 17.13
N PRO A 285 -2.85 -23.54 16.69
CA PRO A 285 -2.87 -24.68 15.78
C PRO A 285 -2.09 -24.45 14.48
N GLU A 286 -2.24 -23.27 13.87
CA GLU A 286 -1.54 -22.87 12.64
C GLU A 286 -0.01 -22.91 12.81
N LEU A 287 0.51 -22.43 13.94
CA LEU A 287 1.95 -22.47 14.24
C LEU A 287 2.49 -23.91 14.42
N LYS A 288 1.63 -24.87 14.75
CA LYS A 288 2.02 -26.27 14.99
C LYS A 288 2.03 -27.13 13.73
N VAL A 289 1.58 -26.60 12.59
CA VAL A 289 1.59 -27.34 11.31
C VAL A 289 3.03 -27.60 10.88
N SER A 290 3.44 -28.88 10.90
CA SER A 290 4.83 -29.30 10.68
C SER A 290 5.27 -29.32 9.22
N GLU A 291 4.38 -29.06 8.26
CA GLU A 291 4.75 -29.05 6.84
C GLU A 291 5.80 -27.94 6.55
N PRO A 292 6.94 -28.26 5.89
CA PRO A 292 8.01 -27.28 5.68
C PRO A 292 7.57 -26.02 4.92
N ARG A 293 6.74 -26.18 3.87
CA ARG A 293 6.24 -25.05 3.07
C ARG A 293 5.32 -24.11 3.86
N TYR A 294 4.72 -24.63 4.94
CA TYR A 294 3.86 -23.87 5.84
C TYR A 294 4.61 -22.79 6.62
N ARG A 295 5.95 -22.75 6.55
CA ARG A 295 6.78 -21.69 7.13
C ARG A 295 6.31 -20.27 6.78
N ILE A 296 5.72 -20.08 5.59
CA ILE A 296 5.15 -18.80 5.15
C ILE A 296 4.05 -18.35 6.11
N VAL A 297 3.11 -19.25 6.38
CA VAL A 297 1.98 -18.98 7.28
C VAL A 297 2.46 -18.92 8.73
N ARG A 298 3.37 -19.82 9.17
CA ARG A 298 3.92 -19.76 10.54
C ARG A 298 4.61 -18.42 10.83
N ARG A 299 5.46 -17.94 9.90
CA ARG A 299 6.10 -16.62 9.99
C ARG A 299 5.03 -15.54 10.14
N ARG A 300 4.01 -15.55 9.28
CA ARG A 300 2.98 -14.52 9.32
C ARG A 300 2.16 -14.54 10.61
N VAL A 301 1.83 -15.72 11.12
CA VAL A 301 1.11 -15.86 12.39
C VAL A 301 1.96 -15.33 13.54
N ALA A 302 3.26 -15.65 13.59
CA ALA A 302 4.16 -15.07 14.59
C ALA A 302 4.23 -13.55 14.51
N TRP A 303 4.32 -12.98 13.30
CA TRP A 303 4.30 -11.53 13.09
C TRP A 303 2.98 -10.89 13.53
N LEU A 304 1.85 -11.50 13.16
CA LEU A 304 0.50 -11.08 13.50
C LEU A 304 0.31 -11.03 15.02
N ILE A 305 0.74 -12.06 15.73
CA ILE A 305 0.74 -12.09 17.20
C ILE A 305 1.51 -10.87 17.73
N GLY A 306 2.71 -10.60 17.20
CA GLY A 306 3.51 -9.43 17.57
C GLY A 306 2.81 -8.08 17.34
N GLN A 307 1.91 -7.96 16.37
CA GLN A 307 1.11 -6.75 16.16
C GLN A 307 -0.01 -6.61 17.21
N TRP A 308 -0.67 -7.71 17.57
CA TRP A 308 -1.85 -7.70 18.43
C TRP A 308 -1.53 -7.65 19.92
N VAL A 309 -0.39 -8.20 20.36
CA VAL A 309 0.03 -8.23 21.78
C VAL A 309 0.15 -6.85 22.41
N GLY A 310 0.43 -5.81 21.61
CA GLY A 310 0.50 -4.41 22.02
C GLY A 310 -0.83 -3.66 21.94
N VAL A 311 -1.86 -4.26 21.32
CA VAL A 311 -3.18 -3.65 21.12
C VAL A 311 -4.21 -4.24 22.09
N LYS A 312 -4.42 -5.56 22.03
CA LYS A 312 -5.43 -6.25 22.84
C LYS A 312 -5.07 -7.72 23.03
N MET A 313 -4.77 -8.09 24.27
CA MET A 313 -4.60 -9.48 24.70
C MET A 313 -4.77 -9.59 26.21
N SER A 314 -5.53 -10.59 26.68
CA SER A 314 -5.73 -10.81 28.11
C SER A 314 -4.43 -11.17 28.84
N PRO A 315 -4.13 -10.57 30.01
CA PRO A 315 -2.90 -10.85 30.77
C PRO A 315 -2.70 -12.33 31.11
N GLU A 316 -3.79 -13.07 31.32
CA GLU A 316 -3.79 -14.49 31.66
C GLU A 316 -3.26 -15.37 30.53
N LEU A 317 -3.28 -14.88 29.29
CA LEU A 317 -2.76 -15.60 28.11
C LEU A 317 -1.27 -15.37 27.87
N ARG A 318 -0.62 -14.42 28.57
CA ARG A 318 0.82 -14.14 28.40
C ARG A 318 1.71 -15.38 28.64
N PRO A 319 1.47 -16.25 29.64
CA PRO A 319 2.24 -17.49 29.77
C PRO A 319 2.10 -18.43 28.55
N VAL A 320 0.91 -18.52 27.97
CA VAL A 320 0.64 -19.35 26.78
C VAL A 320 1.28 -18.73 25.54
N LEU A 321 1.25 -17.41 25.42
CA LEU A 321 1.95 -16.64 24.40
C LEU A 321 3.45 -16.92 24.42
N TYR A 322 4.12 -16.73 25.56
CA TYR A 322 5.55 -16.94 25.65
C TYR A 322 5.94 -18.37 25.34
N LYS A 323 5.20 -19.36 25.86
CA LYS A 323 5.44 -20.77 25.53
C LYS A 323 5.36 -21.01 24.03
N THR A 324 4.31 -20.48 23.39
CA THR A 324 4.07 -20.62 21.95
C THR A 324 5.19 -19.97 21.12
N LEU A 325 5.59 -18.74 21.46
CA LEU A 325 6.66 -18.03 20.75
C LEU A 325 8.03 -18.68 20.98
N ILE A 326 8.31 -19.19 22.18
CA ILE A 326 9.54 -19.95 22.49
C ILE A 326 9.62 -21.23 21.65
N ASP A 327 8.51 -21.95 21.48
CA ASP A 327 8.47 -23.13 20.61
C ASP A 327 8.85 -22.75 19.16
N SER A 328 8.38 -21.59 18.66
CA SER A 328 8.76 -21.04 17.35
C SER A 328 10.21 -20.51 17.25
N LEU A 329 10.93 -20.38 18.37
CA LEU A 329 12.36 -20.03 18.39
C LEU A 329 13.28 -21.25 18.25
N SER A 330 12.71 -22.46 18.24
CA SER A 330 13.46 -23.72 18.14
C SER A 330 14.49 -23.69 16.99
N PRO A 331 15.72 -24.19 17.19
CA PRO A 331 16.72 -24.28 16.11
C PRO A 331 16.27 -25.11 14.90
N SER A 332 15.26 -25.97 15.06
CA SER A 332 14.69 -26.78 13.97
C SER A 332 13.73 -26.00 13.07
N GLU A 333 13.33 -24.80 13.47
CA GLU A 333 12.40 -23.94 12.72
C GLU A 333 13.14 -23.06 11.71
N ASP A 334 12.43 -22.61 10.67
CA ASP A 334 12.96 -21.71 9.65
C ASP A 334 13.50 -20.40 10.28
N LEU A 335 14.65 -19.92 9.78
CA LEU A 335 15.34 -18.78 10.37
C LEU A 335 14.47 -17.51 10.37
N VAL A 336 13.71 -17.25 9.32
CA VAL A 336 12.86 -16.06 9.23
C VAL A 336 11.69 -16.17 10.20
N VAL A 337 11.12 -17.36 10.38
CA VAL A 337 10.09 -17.61 11.42
C VAL A 337 10.66 -17.33 12.80
N ARG A 338 11.88 -17.79 13.10
CA ARG A 338 12.55 -17.57 14.38
C ARG A 338 12.84 -16.08 14.63
N LEU A 339 13.38 -15.37 13.64
CA LEU A 339 13.63 -13.92 13.74
C LEU A 339 12.33 -13.15 13.96
N THR A 340 11.26 -13.54 13.26
CA THR A 340 9.93 -12.94 13.43
C THR A 340 9.36 -13.21 14.82
N ALA A 341 9.46 -14.44 15.32
CA ALA A 341 9.02 -14.80 16.67
C ALA A 341 9.81 -14.03 17.74
N ALA A 342 11.11 -13.84 17.57
CA ALA A 342 11.94 -13.01 18.45
C ALA A 342 11.46 -11.56 18.44
N GLY A 343 11.09 -11.03 17.26
CA GLY A 343 10.45 -9.71 17.11
C GLY A 343 9.14 -9.60 17.88
N ALA A 344 8.28 -10.61 17.83
CA ALA A 344 7.01 -10.65 18.57
C ALA A 344 7.23 -10.69 20.09
N VAL A 345 8.19 -11.48 20.57
CA VAL A 345 8.58 -11.48 22.01
C VAL A 345 9.08 -10.10 22.44
N LYS A 346 9.92 -9.46 21.61
CA LYS A 346 10.42 -8.10 21.90
C LYS A 346 9.28 -7.09 21.97
N ALA A 347 8.32 -7.14 21.04
CA ALA A 347 7.18 -6.23 21.02
C ALA A 347 6.35 -6.33 22.30
N ASP A 348 6.04 -7.55 22.74
CA ASP A 348 5.32 -7.82 23.98
C ASP A 348 6.03 -7.24 25.22
N ILE A 349 7.33 -7.51 25.36
CA ILE A 349 8.13 -7.02 26.49
C ILE A 349 8.19 -5.49 26.52
N LEU A 350 8.36 -4.84 25.36
CA LEU A 350 8.41 -3.38 25.28
C LEU A 350 7.06 -2.73 25.60
N CYS A 351 5.95 -3.31 25.15
CA CYS A 351 4.61 -2.83 25.49
C CYS A 351 4.32 -2.99 26.99
N ALA A 352 4.73 -4.11 27.60
CA ALA A 352 4.59 -4.31 29.04
C ALA A 352 5.41 -3.31 29.85
N ALA A 353 6.61 -2.94 29.39
CA ALA A 353 7.48 -1.97 30.08
C ALA A 353 7.00 -0.52 29.99
N LEU A 354 6.11 -0.16 29.06
CA LEU A 354 5.50 1.18 28.94
C LEU A 354 4.22 1.32 29.78
N LEU A 355 3.69 0.22 30.32
CA LEU A 355 2.49 0.20 31.16
C LEU A 355 2.82 0.20 32.67
N PHE A 356 4.10 0.20 33.02
CA PHE A 356 4.64 0.42 34.37
C PHE A 356 5.52 1.68 34.38
#